data_AF-A0A8R7TQN7-F1
#
_entry.id   AF-A0A8R7TQN7-F1
#
_cell.length_a   1.000
_cell.length_b   1.000
_cell.length_c   1.000
_cell.angle_alpha   90.00
_cell.angle_beta   90.00
_cell.angle_gamma   90.00
#
_symmetry.space_group_name_H-M   'P 1'
#
loop_
_entity.id
_entity.type
_entity.pdbx_description
1 polymer ?
#
loop_
_entity_poly.entity_id
_entity_poly.type
_entity_poly.pdbx_seq_one_letter_code
_entity_poly.pdbx_strand_id
1 'polypeptide(L)'
;MEWPVPQETKIWLRGVSTLPSRPYPHKGIIVKPVGVRALVVIPEDTIPPRQPSTIIGCLCRHYYPGLLPIGDGEEEPAWSWEHWRRAPDTKDNWDREYRSAAERVVNDFWDFFTCVEGMEDEANEVVEEIAKKIVQDMPYEASVNAVVKYFAHERKMLLKKPLARRVHLTRSMYMKAVPPWCNNKIPCYQQIISRWINPEWRATYRAASERRALMGGPVHLQGNLNLHAYVQKKNRERGEGEEPLNTFTGLCLSRKSNKPEGGWVNPGAGLRIDAYSGKFKECNGPDSDPASQDIDVTVSLKSGQGKKRGRLYVGDGSIRKKDIPKLADLRATTSSSGPAIERRPEPGLHMMHQFHARLEEKSRLRQEETRLRLEAQANALLQQEQAMKMQQALFQQQEFMVKQQAAPQEMFARFNTNMHCST
;
A
#
# COMPACT_ATOMS: atom_id res chain seq x y z
N MET A 1 16.52 -18.80 -6.43
CA MET A 1 15.06 -19.02 -6.44
C MET A 1 14.77 -19.85 -7.67
N GLU A 2 14.63 -21.15 -7.49
CA GLU A 2 14.17 -22.04 -8.55
C GLU A 2 12.69 -21.76 -8.80
N TRP A 3 12.32 -21.64 -10.06
CA TRP A 3 10.95 -21.32 -10.46
C TRP A 3 10.22 -22.63 -10.75
N PRO A 4 8.94 -22.77 -10.34
CA PRO A 4 8.18 -23.98 -10.61
C PRO A 4 8.08 -24.24 -12.11
N VAL A 5 7.90 -25.52 -12.45
CA VAL A 5 7.88 -26.03 -13.83
C VAL A 5 6.73 -25.36 -14.63
N PRO A 6 7.00 -24.88 -15.86
CA PRO A 6 5.97 -24.32 -16.75
C PRO A 6 4.78 -25.25 -16.94
N GLN A 7 3.56 -24.72 -16.90
CA GLN A 7 2.37 -25.46 -17.33
C GLN A 7 2.27 -25.40 -18.87
N GLU A 8 1.86 -26.49 -19.52
CA GLU A 8 1.76 -26.55 -21.00
C GLU A 8 0.61 -25.70 -21.58
N THR A 9 -0.26 -25.15 -20.74
CA THR A 9 -1.46 -24.44 -21.17
C THR A 9 -1.19 -22.96 -21.49
N LYS A 10 -1.89 -22.46 -22.51
CA LYS A 10 -1.85 -21.04 -22.90
C LYS A 10 -2.40 -20.17 -21.77
N ILE A 11 -1.56 -19.30 -21.21
CA ILE A 11 -1.97 -18.32 -20.19
C ILE A 11 -2.60 -17.11 -20.86
N TRP A 12 -3.85 -16.83 -20.50
CA TRP A 12 -4.57 -15.63 -20.93
C TRP A 12 -4.35 -14.49 -19.93
N LEU A 13 -3.75 -13.40 -20.41
CA LEU A 13 -3.64 -12.15 -19.66
C LEU A 13 -4.76 -11.19 -20.06
N ARG A 14 -5.23 -10.38 -19.11
CA ARG A 14 -6.11 -9.26 -19.43
C ARG A 14 -5.40 -8.33 -20.42
N GLY A 15 -6.09 -7.97 -21.51
CA GLY A 15 -5.58 -7.06 -22.52
C GLY A 15 -5.24 -5.67 -21.95
N VAL A 16 -4.40 -4.93 -22.68
CA VAL A 16 -4.09 -3.54 -22.32
C VAL A 16 -5.34 -2.68 -22.41
N SER A 17 -5.46 -1.68 -21.53
CA SER A 17 -6.54 -0.71 -21.65
C SER A 17 -6.33 0.15 -22.88
N THR A 18 -7.30 0.11 -23.79
CA THR A 18 -7.36 0.90 -25.02
C THR A 18 -8.37 2.04 -24.87
N LEU A 19 -8.31 3.00 -25.80
CA LEU A 19 -9.34 4.01 -25.93
C LEU A 19 -10.67 3.35 -26.37
N PRO A 20 -11.82 3.80 -25.83
CA PRO A 20 -13.13 3.43 -26.38
C PRO A 20 -13.21 3.75 -27.88
N SER A 21 -13.92 2.93 -28.64
CA SER A 21 -14.17 3.19 -30.07
C SER A 21 -15.25 4.28 -30.23
N ARG A 22 -15.24 4.98 -31.38
CA ARG A 22 -16.33 5.89 -31.77
C ARG A 22 -17.57 5.09 -32.22
N PRO A 23 -18.81 5.57 -31.99
CA PRO A 23 -19.14 6.75 -31.19
C PRO A 23 -18.80 6.54 -29.71
N TYR A 24 -18.22 7.56 -29.08
CA TYR A 24 -17.71 7.40 -27.72
C TYR A 24 -18.87 7.24 -26.73
N PRO A 25 -18.88 6.18 -25.90
CA PRO A 25 -19.96 5.92 -24.95
C PRO A 25 -19.97 6.91 -23.78
N HIS A 26 -18.95 7.75 -23.69
CA HIS A 26 -18.80 8.79 -22.69
C HIS A 26 -19.47 10.11 -23.10
N LYS A 27 -19.77 10.29 -24.39
CA LYS A 27 -20.27 11.56 -24.93
C LYS A 27 -21.54 11.99 -24.20
N GLY A 28 -21.56 13.25 -23.73
CA GLY A 28 -22.66 13.82 -22.95
C GLY A 28 -22.53 13.66 -21.43
N ILE A 29 -21.54 12.91 -20.94
CA ILE A 29 -21.24 12.84 -19.51
C ILE A 29 -20.51 14.11 -19.08
N ILE A 30 -21.08 14.81 -18.09
CA ILE A 30 -20.53 16.07 -17.56
C ILE A 30 -19.50 15.76 -16.47
N VAL A 31 -18.38 16.48 -16.48
CA VAL A 31 -17.34 16.43 -15.46
C VAL A 31 -17.05 17.79 -14.84
N LYS A 32 -16.72 17.79 -13.55
CA LYS A 32 -16.37 18.98 -12.79
C LYS A 32 -15.01 18.83 -12.10
N PRO A 33 -14.12 19.84 -12.16
CA PRO A 33 -12.91 19.87 -11.34
C PRO A 33 -13.25 20.16 -9.88
N VAL A 34 -12.81 19.29 -8.98
CA VAL A 34 -13.05 19.42 -7.52
C VAL A 34 -11.75 19.38 -6.69
N GLY A 35 -10.62 19.12 -7.34
CA GLY A 35 -9.30 19.16 -6.70
C GLY A 35 -8.18 19.18 -7.72
N VAL A 36 -6.93 19.42 -7.27
CA VAL A 36 -5.76 19.53 -8.18
C VAL A 36 -5.63 18.34 -9.15
N ARG A 37 -6.08 17.15 -8.76
CA ARG A 37 -6.05 15.94 -9.60
C ARG A 37 -7.37 15.17 -9.56
N ALA A 38 -8.49 15.88 -9.42
CA ALA A 38 -9.80 15.26 -9.27
C ALA A 38 -10.82 15.91 -10.21
N LEU A 39 -11.22 15.11 -11.22
CA LEU A 39 -12.43 15.32 -12.00
C LEU A 39 -13.48 14.32 -11.50
N VAL A 40 -14.67 14.81 -11.20
CA VAL A 40 -15.83 14.00 -10.82
C VAL A 40 -16.90 14.08 -11.89
N VAL A 41 -17.69 13.02 -12.00
CA VAL A 41 -18.84 12.98 -12.89
C VAL A 41 -20.05 13.58 -12.19
N ILE A 42 -20.87 14.32 -12.96
CA ILE A 42 -22.12 14.91 -12.52
C ILE A 42 -23.23 14.51 -13.52
N PRO A 43 -24.44 14.15 -13.04
CA PRO A 43 -24.82 13.97 -11.63
C PRO A 43 -24.13 12.76 -10.97
N GLU A 44 -24.06 12.71 -9.63
CA GLU A 44 -23.21 11.74 -8.90
C GLU A 44 -23.63 10.28 -9.06
N ASP A 45 -24.89 10.05 -9.41
CA ASP A 45 -25.49 8.77 -9.77
C ASP A 45 -25.01 8.24 -11.13
N THR A 46 -24.50 9.12 -12.00
CA THR A 46 -24.00 8.74 -13.32
C THR A 46 -22.70 7.93 -13.20
N ILE A 47 -22.75 6.69 -13.68
CA ILE A 47 -21.59 5.78 -13.71
C ILE A 47 -20.93 5.85 -15.09
N PRO A 48 -19.74 6.46 -15.23
CA PRO A 48 -19.09 6.52 -16.52
C PRO A 48 -18.54 5.14 -16.93
N PRO A 49 -18.56 4.77 -18.23
CA PRO A 49 -17.97 3.51 -18.69
C PRO A 49 -16.49 3.36 -18.33
N ARG A 50 -15.75 4.47 -18.27
CA ARG A 50 -14.39 4.57 -17.74
C ARG A 50 -14.24 5.89 -17.00
N GLN A 51 -13.51 5.87 -15.90
CA GLN A 51 -13.19 7.08 -15.14
C GLN A 51 -12.35 8.06 -15.97
N PRO A 52 -12.49 9.39 -15.76
CA PRO A 52 -11.72 10.41 -16.48
C PRO A 52 -10.20 10.13 -16.50
N SER A 53 -9.63 9.81 -15.33
CA SER A 53 -8.19 9.46 -15.19
C SER A 53 -7.78 8.25 -16.03
N THR A 54 -8.70 7.31 -16.28
CA THR A 54 -8.44 6.14 -17.12
C THR A 54 -8.35 6.53 -18.59
N ILE A 55 -9.23 7.42 -19.05
CA ILE A 55 -9.20 7.97 -20.42
C ILE A 55 -7.92 8.78 -20.63
N ILE A 56 -7.58 9.70 -19.72
CA ILE A 56 -6.34 10.49 -19.77
C ILE A 56 -5.12 9.56 -19.88
N GLY A 57 -5.07 8.50 -19.08
CA GLY A 57 -3.97 7.54 -19.15
C GLY A 57 -3.91 6.76 -20.47
N CYS A 58 -5.06 6.45 -21.08
CA CYS A 58 -5.09 5.84 -22.42
C CYS A 58 -4.58 6.82 -23.47
N LEU A 59 -4.99 8.10 -23.43
CA LEU A 59 -4.50 9.14 -24.33
C LEU A 59 -2.99 9.34 -24.20
N CYS A 60 -2.45 9.42 -22.98
CA CYS A 60 -1.01 9.55 -22.74
C CYS A 60 -0.20 8.40 -23.37
N ARG A 61 -0.74 7.17 -23.36
CA ARG A 61 -0.09 6.00 -23.98
C ARG A 61 -0.28 5.97 -25.49
N HIS A 62 -1.45 6.38 -25.97
CA HIS A 62 -1.76 6.39 -27.39
C HIS A 62 -0.88 7.41 -28.12
N TYR A 63 -0.74 8.60 -27.54
CA TYR A 63 0.09 9.70 -28.05
C TYR A 63 1.46 9.76 -27.37
N TYR A 64 2.03 8.60 -27.03
CA TYR A 64 3.38 8.57 -26.47
C TYR A 64 4.39 9.12 -27.50
N PRO A 65 5.15 10.19 -27.21
CA PRO A 65 6.01 10.83 -28.20
C PRO A 65 7.15 9.95 -28.71
N GLY A 66 7.73 9.11 -27.85
CA GLY A 66 8.93 8.35 -28.17
C GLY A 66 10.20 9.08 -27.78
N LEU A 67 11.20 9.04 -28.68
CA LEU A 67 12.47 9.74 -28.51
C LEU A 67 12.30 11.22 -28.87
N LEU A 68 12.95 12.09 -28.08
CA LEU A 68 12.91 13.53 -28.23
C LEU A 68 14.33 14.10 -28.14
N PRO A 69 14.67 15.11 -28.96
CA PRO A 69 15.96 15.77 -28.90
C PRO A 69 16.09 16.63 -27.63
N ILE A 70 17.22 16.51 -26.94
CA ILE A 70 17.54 17.27 -25.71
C ILE A 70 18.37 18.52 -26.03
N GLY A 71 19.03 18.53 -27.19
CA GLY A 71 20.14 19.43 -27.53
C GLY A 71 21.38 18.58 -27.78
N ASP A 72 22.27 19.01 -28.67
CA ASP A 72 23.55 18.33 -28.98
C ASP A 72 23.44 16.98 -29.72
N GLY A 73 22.35 16.73 -30.44
CA GLY A 73 22.15 15.51 -31.23
C GLY A 73 21.79 14.26 -30.41
N GLU A 74 21.70 14.41 -29.09
CA GLU A 74 21.24 13.37 -28.17
C GLU A 74 19.71 13.34 -28.08
N GLU A 75 19.17 12.13 -28.04
CA GLU A 75 17.73 11.87 -27.89
C GLU A 75 17.46 11.05 -26.64
N GLU A 76 16.38 11.38 -25.91
CA GLU A 76 15.88 10.55 -24.82
C GLU A 76 14.41 10.20 -24.96
N PRO A 77 13.96 9.11 -24.31
CA PRO A 77 12.56 8.82 -24.15
C PRO A 77 11.80 9.97 -23.48
N ALA A 78 10.54 10.14 -23.86
CA ALA A 78 9.64 11.02 -23.14
C ALA A 78 9.41 10.48 -21.71
N TRP A 79 10.02 11.13 -20.70
CA TRP A 79 9.97 10.74 -19.28
C TRP A 79 9.05 11.62 -18.42
N SER A 80 8.71 12.81 -18.92
CA SER A 80 8.03 13.86 -18.16
C SER A 80 6.95 14.54 -18.99
N TRP A 81 5.98 15.19 -18.34
CA TRP A 81 4.97 15.97 -19.08
C TRP A 81 5.57 17.11 -19.91
N GLU A 82 6.73 17.63 -19.50
CA GLU A 82 7.45 18.64 -20.28
C GLU A 82 7.91 18.09 -21.64
N HIS A 83 8.24 16.80 -21.70
CA HIS A 83 8.60 16.15 -22.96
C HIS A 83 7.39 16.06 -23.89
N TRP A 84 6.18 15.88 -23.36
CA TRP A 84 4.94 15.92 -24.15
C TRP A 84 4.63 17.32 -24.66
N ARG A 85 4.93 18.37 -23.89
CA ARG A 85 4.77 19.77 -24.32
C ARG A 85 5.73 20.16 -25.43
N ARG A 86 6.97 19.65 -25.38
CA ARG A 86 7.98 19.88 -26.41
C ARG A 86 7.78 19.03 -27.67
N ALA A 87 7.15 17.87 -27.53
CA ALA A 87 6.92 16.96 -28.64
C ALA A 87 5.90 17.55 -29.62
N PRO A 88 6.28 17.80 -30.89
CA PRO A 88 5.31 18.21 -31.90
C PRO A 88 4.23 17.12 -32.06
N ASP A 89 3.02 17.56 -32.35
CA ASP A 89 1.95 16.66 -32.69
C ASP A 89 2.08 16.17 -34.15
N THR A 90 1.28 15.18 -34.52
CA THR A 90 1.11 14.75 -35.90
C THR A 90 -0.36 14.68 -36.24
N LYS A 91 -0.72 14.95 -37.51
CA LYS A 91 -2.08 14.78 -38.02
C LYS A 91 -2.67 13.42 -37.66
N ASP A 92 -3.90 13.44 -37.15
CA ASP A 92 -4.67 12.22 -36.92
C ASP A 92 -5.49 11.81 -38.15
N ASN A 93 -6.19 10.68 -38.04
CA ASN A 93 -7.04 10.16 -39.10
C ASN A 93 -8.25 11.06 -39.45
N TRP A 94 -8.49 12.12 -38.68
CA TRP A 94 -9.54 13.12 -38.89
C TRP A 94 -8.95 14.49 -39.24
N ASP A 95 -7.68 14.53 -39.65
CA ASP A 95 -6.95 15.74 -40.05
C ASP A 95 -6.86 16.82 -38.95
N ARG A 96 -7.04 16.44 -37.68
CA ARG A 96 -6.76 17.34 -36.55
C ARG A 96 -5.27 17.31 -36.27
N GLU A 97 -4.72 18.46 -35.92
CA GLU A 97 -3.32 18.64 -35.53
C GLU A 97 -3.25 19.77 -34.48
N TYR A 98 -2.50 19.52 -33.41
CA TYR A 98 -2.28 20.49 -32.34
C TYR A 98 -0.82 20.91 -32.29
N ARG A 99 -0.46 21.85 -31.41
CA ARG A 99 0.94 22.30 -31.33
C ARG A 99 1.86 21.26 -30.70
N SER A 100 1.32 20.41 -29.81
CA SER A 100 2.10 19.40 -29.11
C SER A 100 1.29 18.16 -28.74
N ALA A 101 2.00 17.07 -28.43
CA ALA A 101 1.39 15.85 -27.89
C ALA A 101 0.64 16.10 -26.57
N ALA A 102 1.09 17.05 -25.74
CA ALA A 102 0.38 17.46 -24.53
C ALA A 102 -0.99 18.08 -24.86
N GLU A 103 -1.02 19.02 -25.81
CA GLU A 103 -2.27 19.65 -26.25
C GLU A 103 -3.22 18.65 -26.84
N ARG A 104 -2.72 17.70 -27.65
CA ARG A 104 -3.55 16.63 -28.19
C ARG A 104 -4.23 15.83 -27.09
N VAL A 105 -3.51 15.45 -26.04
CA VAL A 105 -4.08 14.69 -24.90
C VAL A 105 -5.20 15.47 -24.21
N VAL A 106 -5.03 16.78 -24.02
CA VAL A 106 -6.04 17.62 -23.37
C VAL A 106 -7.26 17.81 -24.28
N ASN A 107 -7.07 18.15 -25.54
CA ASN A 107 -8.18 18.38 -26.48
C ASN A 107 -8.96 17.09 -26.76
N ASP A 108 -8.28 15.98 -27.01
CA ASP A 108 -8.96 14.70 -27.27
C ASP A 108 -9.64 14.13 -26.03
N PHE A 109 -9.27 14.55 -24.81
CA PHE A 109 -10.03 14.19 -23.61
C PHE A 109 -11.47 14.72 -23.67
N TRP A 110 -11.67 15.92 -24.23
CA TRP A 110 -12.97 16.55 -24.36
C TRP A 110 -13.85 15.96 -25.46
N ASP A 111 -13.31 15.08 -26.30
CA ASP A 111 -14.16 14.23 -27.17
C ASP A 111 -14.97 13.21 -26.35
N PHE A 112 -14.49 12.85 -25.15
CA PHE A 112 -15.14 11.86 -24.28
C PHE A 112 -16.08 12.49 -23.26
N PHE A 113 -15.76 13.66 -22.71
CA PHE A 113 -16.53 14.27 -21.62
C PHE A 113 -16.88 15.72 -21.94
N THR A 114 -17.87 16.26 -21.25
CA THR A 114 -18.23 17.68 -21.31
C THR A 114 -17.86 18.35 -19.99
N CYS A 115 -17.19 19.51 -20.04
CA CYS A 115 -16.92 20.27 -18.83
C CYS A 115 -18.21 20.93 -18.33
N VAL A 116 -18.36 21.09 -17.02
CA VAL A 116 -19.33 22.03 -16.47
C VAL A 116 -18.98 23.46 -16.91
N GLU A 117 -20.00 24.24 -17.24
CA GLU A 117 -19.86 25.61 -17.76
C GLU A 117 -19.08 26.51 -16.78
N GLY A 118 -18.13 27.29 -17.33
CA GLY A 118 -17.36 28.28 -16.61
C GLY A 118 -16.20 27.73 -15.78
N MET A 119 -15.87 26.43 -15.94
CA MET A 119 -14.75 25.77 -15.25
C MET A 119 -13.75 25.12 -16.22
N GLU A 120 -13.79 25.47 -17.50
CA GLU A 120 -13.02 24.84 -18.58
C GLU A 120 -11.51 24.99 -18.35
N ASP A 121 -11.04 26.19 -18.01
CA ASP A 121 -9.63 26.46 -17.74
C ASP A 121 -9.13 25.67 -16.52
N GLU A 122 -9.91 25.67 -15.44
CA GLU A 122 -9.59 24.90 -14.24
C GLU A 122 -9.58 23.39 -14.54
N ALA A 123 -10.52 22.92 -15.37
CA ALA A 123 -10.58 21.52 -15.75
C ALA A 123 -9.39 21.11 -16.64
N ASN A 124 -8.97 21.96 -17.58
CA ASN A 124 -7.76 21.76 -18.38
C ASN A 124 -6.50 21.64 -17.50
N GLU A 125 -6.33 22.52 -16.50
CA GLU A 125 -5.24 22.41 -15.53
C GLU A 125 -5.27 21.06 -14.78
N VAL A 126 -6.47 20.61 -14.38
CA VAL A 126 -6.63 19.33 -13.68
C VAL A 126 -6.33 18.14 -14.59
N VAL A 127 -6.74 18.17 -15.86
CA VAL A 127 -6.39 17.14 -16.86
C VAL A 127 -4.87 17.03 -16.99
N GLU A 128 -4.18 18.16 -17.12
CA GLU A 128 -2.71 18.20 -17.19
C GLU A 128 -2.05 17.64 -15.93
N GLU A 129 -2.50 18.02 -14.73
CA GLU A 129 -1.91 17.53 -13.49
C GLU A 129 -2.17 16.02 -13.27
N ILE A 130 -3.29 15.50 -13.76
CA ILE A 130 -3.53 14.05 -13.83
C ILE A 130 -2.57 13.40 -14.83
N ALA A 131 -2.44 13.95 -16.04
CA ALA A 131 -1.59 13.41 -17.10
C ALA A 131 -0.12 13.38 -16.69
N LYS A 132 0.38 14.46 -16.08
CA LYS A 132 1.72 14.57 -15.51
C LYS A 132 2.02 13.47 -14.51
N LYS A 133 1.07 13.15 -13.62
CA LYS A 133 1.24 12.04 -12.68
C LYS A 133 1.29 10.69 -13.39
N ILE A 134 0.42 10.47 -14.38
CA ILE A 134 0.35 9.21 -15.13
C ILE A 134 1.63 8.99 -15.94
N VAL A 135 2.11 10.00 -16.66
CA VAL A 135 3.33 9.94 -17.46
C VAL A 135 4.53 9.56 -16.60
N GLN A 136 4.66 10.15 -15.41
CA GLN A 136 5.75 9.81 -14.49
C GLN A 136 5.72 8.34 -14.05
N ASP A 137 4.53 7.77 -13.85
CA ASP A 137 4.37 6.37 -13.40
C ASP A 137 4.40 5.35 -14.56
N MET A 138 4.20 5.80 -15.79
CA MET A 138 3.99 4.95 -16.97
C MET A 138 5.18 4.00 -17.25
N PRO A 139 6.45 4.44 -17.28
CA PRO A 139 7.57 3.53 -17.51
C PRO A 139 7.72 2.51 -16.38
N TYR A 140 7.47 2.93 -15.13
CA TYR A 140 7.54 2.04 -13.99
C TYR A 140 6.50 0.92 -14.07
N GLU A 141 5.23 1.25 -14.31
CA GLU A 141 4.19 0.22 -14.48
C GLU A 141 4.44 -0.66 -15.70
N ALA A 142 5.04 -0.11 -16.77
CA ALA A 142 5.41 -0.88 -17.95
C ALA A 142 6.49 -1.93 -17.66
N SER A 143 7.50 -1.60 -16.84
CA SER A 143 8.51 -2.58 -16.40
C SER A 143 7.88 -3.80 -15.71
N VAL A 144 6.91 -3.57 -14.83
CA VAL A 144 6.22 -4.62 -14.08
C VAL A 144 5.34 -5.44 -15.02
N ASN A 145 4.61 -4.78 -15.91
CA ASN A 145 3.76 -5.47 -16.89
C ASN A 145 4.60 -6.28 -17.90
N ALA A 146 5.79 -5.81 -18.29
CA ALA A 146 6.71 -6.54 -19.14
C ALA A 146 7.21 -7.83 -18.46
N VAL A 147 7.51 -7.78 -17.16
CA VAL A 147 7.81 -8.98 -16.36
C VAL A 147 6.64 -9.96 -16.38
N VAL A 148 5.43 -9.51 -16.08
CA VAL A 148 4.23 -10.37 -16.09
C VAL A 148 4.02 -11.01 -17.47
N LYS A 149 4.12 -10.23 -18.53
CA LYS A 149 3.95 -10.69 -19.92
C LYS A 149 5.02 -11.71 -20.31
N TYR A 150 6.29 -11.44 -19.98
CA TYR A 150 7.40 -12.37 -20.22
C TYR A 150 7.14 -13.72 -19.54
N PHE A 151 6.81 -13.71 -18.25
CA PHE A 151 6.56 -14.96 -17.51
C PHE A 151 5.35 -15.72 -18.05
N ALA A 152 4.26 -15.02 -18.39
CA ALA A 152 3.07 -15.67 -18.93
C ALA A 152 3.32 -16.28 -20.32
N HIS A 153 4.01 -15.58 -21.21
CA HIS A 153 4.13 -15.99 -22.61
C HIS A 153 5.35 -16.87 -22.87
N GLU A 154 6.50 -16.53 -22.28
CA GLU A 154 7.76 -17.24 -22.50
C GLU A 154 7.98 -18.37 -21.49
N ARG A 155 7.53 -18.19 -20.24
CA ARG A 155 7.69 -19.22 -19.19
C ARG A 155 6.42 -19.99 -18.85
N LYS A 156 5.30 -19.67 -19.50
CA LYS A 156 3.97 -20.24 -19.21
C LYS A 156 3.68 -20.30 -17.71
N MET A 157 3.98 -19.20 -17.01
CA MET A 157 3.74 -19.06 -15.57
C MET A 157 3.01 -17.74 -15.25
N LEU A 158 1.94 -17.83 -14.48
CA LEU A 158 1.19 -16.67 -14.04
C LEU A 158 1.90 -15.99 -12.87
N LEU A 159 2.45 -14.81 -13.12
CA LEU A 159 3.14 -14.03 -12.09
C LEU A 159 2.28 -12.86 -11.62
N LYS A 160 1.95 -12.83 -10.32
CA LYS A 160 1.22 -11.70 -9.73
C LYS A 160 2.11 -10.46 -9.63
N LYS A 161 1.53 -9.26 -9.82
CA LYS A 161 2.26 -7.96 -9.78
C LYS A 161 3.15 -7.76 -8.54
N PRO A 162 2.77 -8.14 -7.30
CA PRO A 162 3.65 -7.99 -6.14
C PRO A 162 4.98 -8.73 -6.26
N LEU A 163 4.97 -9.92 -6.87
CA LEU A 163 6.18 -10.70 -7.11
C LEU A 163 6.94 -10.18 -8.34
N ALA A 164 6.22 -9.82 -9.41
CA ALA A 164 6.80 -9.24 -10.61
C ALA A 164 7.66 -7.98 -10.34
N ARG A 165 7.25 -7.15 -9.37
CA ARG A 165 8.01 -5.96 -8.93
C ARG A 165 9.40 -6.25 -8.37
N ARG A 166 9.67 -7.50 -7.96
CA ARG A 166 10.95 -7.96 -7.40
C ARG A 166 11.83 -8.66 -8.43
N VAL A 167 11.32 -8.87 -9.64
CA VAL A 167 12.04 -9.60 -10.69
C VAL A 167 12.65 -8.59 -11.66
N HIS A 168 13.92 -8.82 -11.97
CA HIS A 168 14.66 -8.01 -12.95
C HIS A 168 15.02 -8.88 -14.14
N LEU A 169 14.48 -8.54 -15.31
CA LEU A 169 14.79 -9.22 -16.55
C LEU A 169 16.11 -8.72 -17.15
N THR A 170 16.70 -9.53 -18.04
CA THR A 170 17.77 -9.07 -18.93
C THR A 170 17.20 -8.22 -20.06
N ARG A 171 18.08 -7.53 -20.80
CA ARG A 171 17.67 -6.76 -21.98
C ARG A 171 16.92 -7.62 -23.00
N SER A 172 17.45 -8.81 -23.32
CA SER A 172 16.83 -9.73 -24.29
C SER A 172 15.45 -10.19 -23.84
N MET A 173 15.27 -10.48 -22.55
CA MET A 173 13.98 -10.87 -21.98
C MET A 173 12.96 -9.73 -22.03
N TYR A 174 13.35 -8.48 -21.72
CA TYR A 174 12.47 -7.32 -21.85
C TYR A 174 12.02 -7.07 -23.30
N MET A 175 12.90 -7.31 -24.28
CA MET A 175 12.59 -7.16 -25.70
C MET A 175 11.52 -8.14 -26.20
N LYS A 176 11.32 -9.28 -25.51
CA LYS A 176 10.20 -10.19 -25.80
C LYS A 176 8.85 -9.71 -25.26
N ALA A 177 8.84 -8.65 -24.46
CA ALA A 177 7.67 -8.15 -23.76
C ALA A 177 7.44 -6.65 -24.00
N VAL A 178 7.58 -6.20 -25.26
CA VAL A 178 7.38 -4.79 -25.63
C VAL A 178 5.96 -4.31 -25.24
N PRO A 179 5.85 -3.17 -24.52
CA PRO A 179 4.58 -2.52 -24.25
C PRO A 179 3.93 -2.02 -25.56
N PRO A 180 2.60 -2.14 -25.73
CA PRO A 180 1.96 -1.75 -26.99
C PRO A 180 2.21 -0.31 -27.44
N TRP A 181 2.33 0.62 -26.50
CA TRP A 181 2.64 2.04 -26.79
C TRP A 181 4.10 2.29 -27.23
N CYS A 182 4.97 1.28 -27.12
CA CYS A 182 6.33 1.26 -27.65
C CYS A 182 6.50 0.41 -28.91
N ASN A 183 5.46 -0.27 -29.41
CA ASN A 183 5.61 -1.25 -30.50
C ASN A 183 6.27 -0.66 -31.75
N ASN A 184 5.90 0.57 -32.10
CA ASN A 184 6.46 1.28 -33.27
C ASN A 184 7.62 2.21 -32.88
N LYS A 185 8.16 2.07 -31.67
CA LYS A 185 9.16 2.96 -31.05
C LYS A 185 10.24 2.13 -30.34
N ILE A 186 10.78 1.14 -31.06
CA ILE A 186 11.71 0.16 -30.50
C ILE A 186 13.01 0.80 -29.96
N PRO A 187 13.66 1.76 -30.65
CA PRO A 187 14.84 2.45 -30.10
C PRO A 187 14.55 3.14 -28.76
N CYS A 188 13.38 3.77 -28.64
CA CYS A 188 12.91 4.35 -27.38
C CYS A 188 12.81 3.29 -26.27
N TYR A 189 12.23 2.13 -26.57
CA TYR A 189 12.10 1.06 -25.58
C TYR A 189 13.46 0.49 -25.15
N GLN A 190 14.44 0.41 -26.06
CA GLN A 190 15.80 0.00 -25.72
C GLN A 190 16.47 0.96 -24.75
N GLN A 191 16.30 2.28 -24.92
CA GLN A 191 16.78 3.28 -23.96
C GLN A 191 16.07 3.13 -22.60
N ILE A 192 14.75 2.93 -22.60
CA ILE A 192 13.98 2.68 -21.38
C ILE A 192 14.50 1.45 -20.63
N ILE A 193 14.76 0.33 -21.33
CA ILE A 193 15.32 -0.89 -20.74
C ILE A 193 16.70 -0.61 -20.15
N SER A 194 17.53 0.19 -20.83
CA SER A 194 18.88 0.52 -20.36
C SER A 194 18.84 1.16 -18.96
N ARG A 195 17.84 2.02 -18.70
CA ARG A 195 17.59 2.56 -17.36
C ARG A 195 17.15 1.49 -16.36
N TRP A 196 16.26 0.56 -16.73
CA TRP A 196 15.77 -0.49 -15.83
C TRP A 196 16.84 -1.52 -15.45
N ILE A 197 17.80 -1.77 -16.35
CA ILE A 197 18.89 -2.71 -16.09
C ILE A 197 20.12 -2.07 -15.42
N ASN A 198 20.20 -0.74 -15.43
CA ASN A 198 21.27 0.01 -14.78
C ASN A 198 21.34 -0.35 -13.27
N PRO A 199 22.51 -0.79 -12.75
CA PRO A 199 22.68 -1.20 -11.36
C PRO A 199 22.37 -0.10 -10.32
N GLU A 200 22.76 1.15 -10.57
CA GLU A 200 22.53 2.28 -9.67
C GLU A 200 21.04 2.62 -9.58
N TRP A 201 20.36 2.63 -10.73
CA TRP A 201 18.91 2.79 -10.78
C TRP A 201 18.21 1.68 -10.01
N ARG A 202 18.65 0.42 -10.18
CA ARG A 202 18.11 -0.74 -9.44
C ARG A 202 18.33 -0.61 -7.94
N ALA A 203 19.49 -0.14 -7.49
CA ALA A 203 19.75 0.08 -6.07
C ALA A 203 18.80 1.13 -5.48
N THR A 204 18.62 2.26 -6.17
CA THR A 204 17.68 3.32 -5.78
C THR A 204 16.24 2.80 -5.73
N TYR A 205 15.85 2.03 -6.74
CA TYR A 205 14.54 1.41 -6.83
C TYR A 205 14.30 0.39 -5.70
N ARG A 206 15.29 -0.48 -5.42
CA ARG A 206 15.24 -1.45 -4.33
C ARG A 206 15.07 -0.78 -2.98
N ALA A 207 15.87 0.25 -2.68
CA ALA A 207 15.74 1.02 -1.44
C ALA A 207 14.34 1.65 -1.29
N ALA A 208 13.76 2.15 -2.40
CA ALA A 208 12.38 2.66 -2.38
C ALA A 208 11.33 1.55 -2.14
N SER A 209 11.54 0.36 -2.70
CA SER A 209 10.69 -0.81 -2.49
C SER A 209 10.77 -1.33 -1.05
N GLU A 210 11.96 -1.39 -0.46
CA GLU A 210 12.19 -1.79 0.92
C GLU A 210 11.52 -0.81 1.89
N ARG A 211 11.68 0.49 1.69
CA ARG A 211 10.94 1.52 2.45
C ARG A 211 9.42 1.35 2.35
N ARG A 212 8.90 0.96 1.18
CA ARG A 212 7.47 0.69 1.01
C ARG A 212 7.05 -0.59 1.72
N ALA A 213 7.89 -1.62 1.77
CA ALA A 213 7.59 -2.87 2.49
C ALA A 213 7.45 -2.63 4.00
N LEU A 214 8.22 -1.69 4.57
CA LEU A 214 8.09 -1.27 5.97
C LEU A 214 6.74 -0.63 6.32
N MET A 215 5.96 -0.17 5.32
CA MET A 215 4.63 0.39 5.57
C MET A 215 3.60 -0.66 6.04
N GLY A 216 3.90 -1.96 5.94
CA GLY A 216 3.04 -3.03 6.49
C GLY A 216 1.69 -3.26 5.78
N GLY A 217 1.38 -2.49 4.73
CA GLY A 217 0.11 -2.61 4.01
C GLY A 217 -0.08 -1.59 2.88
N PRO A 218 -1.22 -1.64 2.17
CA PRO A 218 -1.59 -0.63 1.19
C PRO A 218 -1.82 0.73 1.86
N VAL A 219 -1.62 1.82 1.10
CA VAL A 219 -1.81 3.18 1.62
C VAL A 219 -3.30 3.52 1.81
N HIS A 220 -4.18 2.96 0.96
CA HIS A 220 -5.63 3.11 0.97
C HIS A 220 -6.28 1.98 0.14
N LEU A 221 -7.61 1.85 0.22
CA LEU A 221 -8.45 0.85 -0.46
C LEU A 221 -9.31 1.45 -1.59
N GLN A 222 -9.01 2.67 -2.02
CA GLN A 222 -9.74 3.37 -3.10
C GLN A 222 -9.59 2.72 -4.49
N GLY A 223 -8.65 1.78 -4.65
CA GLY A 223 -8.28 1.27 -5.96
C GLY A 223 -7.71 2.38 -6.84
N ASN A 224 -8.25 2.51 -8.06
CA ASN A 224 -7.88 3.53 -9.04
C ASN A 224 -8.71 4.83 -8.94
N LEU A 225 -9.66 4.90 -8.01
CA LEU A 225 -10.50 6.08 -7.81
C LEU A 225 -9.72 7.15 -7.05
N ASN A 226 -9.94 8.42 -7.40
CA ASN A 226 -9.57 9.54 -6.54
C ASN A 226 -10.54 9.60 -5.33
N LEU A 227 -10.22 10.40 -4.32
CA LEU A 227 -11.01 10.45 -3.09
C LEU A 227 -12.47 10.83 -3.33
N HIS A 228 -12.74 11.82 -4.18
CA HIS A 228 -14.09 12.25 -4.50
C HIS A 228 -14.88 11.18 -5.26
N ALA A 229 -14.28 10.56 -6.28
CA ALA A 229 -14.92 9.46 -7.01
C ALA A 229 -15.16 8.23 -6.11
N TYR A 230 -14.29 8.01 -5.12
CA TYR A 230 -14.48 6.98 -4.09
C TYR A 230 -15.66 7.32 -3.17
N VAL A 231 -15.78 8.58 -2.74
CA VAL A 231 -16.93 9.08 -1.96
C VAL A 231 -18.24 8.90 -2.74
N GLN A 232 -18.30 9.36 -3.99
CA GLN A 232 -19.48 9.18 -4.85
C GLN A 232 -19.85 7.69 -4.99
N LYS A 233 -18.86 6.82 -5.20
CA LYS A 233 -19.10 5.37 -5.22
C LYS A 233 -19.71 4.87 -3.90
N LYS A 234 -19.20 5.33 -2.76
CA LYS A 234 -19.67 4.89 -1.45
C LYS A 234 -21.05 5.45 -1.11
N ASN A 235 -21.36 6.67 -1.52
CA ASN A 235 -22.71 7.24 -1.38
C ASN A 235 -23.74 6.46 -2.21
N ARG A 236 -23.38 6.00 -3.42
CA ARG A 236 -24.27 5.12 -4.21
C ARG A 236 -24.47 3.73 -3.62
N GLU A 237 -23.49 3.21 -2.88
CA GLU A 237 -23.59 1.92 -2.19
C GLU A 237 -24.40 2.02 -0.89
N ARG A 238 -24.63 3.24 -0.38
CA ARG A 238 -25.49 3.51 0.78
C ARG A 238 -26.95 3.55 0.35
N GLY A 239 -27.85 3.20 1.26
CA GLY A 239 -29.29 3.25 1.02
C GLY A 239 -29.82 4.68 0.97
N GLU A 240 -31.01 4.86 0.39
CA GLU A 240 -31.74 6.13 0.46
C GLU A 240 -32.05 6.49 1.92
N GLY A 241 -31.69 7.71 2.34
CA GLY A 241 -31.93 8.22 3.69
C GLY A 241 -30.70 8.34 4.61
N GLU A 242 -29.53 7.83 4.21
CA GLU A 242 -28.27 8.12 4.90
C GLU A 242 -27.71 9.49 4.51
N GLU A 243 -27.13 10.21 5.47
CA GLU A 243 -26.37 11.42 5.16
C GLU A 243 -25.20 11.10 4.19
N PRO A 244 -25.04 11.88 3.12
CA PRO A 244 -23.93 11.72 2.20
C PRO A 244 -22.57 11.81 2.90
N LEU A 245 -21.66 10.91 2.58
CA LEU A 245 -20.29 10.98 3.05
C LEU A 245 -19.62 12.23 2.47
N ASN A 246 -18.96 12.99 3.34
CA ASN A 246 -18.01 14.02 2.95
C ASN A 246 -16.61 13.43 2.66
N THR A 247 -15.70 14.28 2.21
CA THR A 247 -14.33 13.87 1.87
C THR A 247 -13.52 13.36 3.05
N PHE A 248 -13.74 13.85 4.28
CA PHE A 248 -13.02 13.39 5.46
C PHE A 248 -13.47 11.98 5.87
N THR A 249 -14.77 11.75 5.96
CA THR A 249 -15.35 10.42 6.24
C THR A 249 -14.97 9.42 5.15
N GLY A 250 -15.00 9.82 3.87
CA GLY A 250 -14.50 9.03 2.75
C GLY A 250 -13.01 8.69 2.87
N LEU A 251 -12.18 9.63 3.33
CA LEU A 251 -10.75 9.43 3.57
C LEU A 251 -10.52 8.37 4.64
N CYS A 252 -11.23 8.46 5.77
CA CYS A 252 -11.20 7.50 6.86
C CYS A 252 -11.66 6.12 6.39
N LEU A 253 -12.81 6.04 5.73
CA LEU A 253 -13.36 4.78 5.21
C LEU A 253 -12.40 4.11 4.24
N SER A 254 -11.75 4.88 3.36
CA SER A 254 -10.77 4.35 2.41
C SER A 254 -9.49 3.81 3.06
N ARG A 255 -9.26 4.08 4.35
CA ARG A 255 -8.10 3.66 5.12
C ARG A 255 -8.46 2.68 6.24
N LYS A 256 -9.73 2.36 6.41
CA LYS A 256 -10.18 1.36 7.37
C LYS A 256 -9.77 -0.04 6.88
N SER A 257 -9.22 -0.84 7.77
CA SER A 257 -8.83 -2.22 7.49
C SER A 257 -10.07 -3.09 7.26
N ASN A 258 -9.99 -4.01 6.29
CA ASN A 258 -11.02 -5.03 6.07
C ASN A 258 -10.80 -6.29 6.93
N LYS A 259 -9.81 -6.29 7.82
CA LYS A 259 -9.51 -7.43 8.68
C LYS A 259 -10.49 -7.50 9.86
N PRO A 260 -10.76 -8.70 10.42
CA PRO A 260 -11.71 -8.87 11.52
C PRO A 260 -11.38 -8.02 12.75
N GLU A 261 -10.09 -7.84 13.07
CA GLU A 261 -9.64 -7.01 14.19
C GLU A 261 -9.88 -5.50 14.01
N GLY A 262 -10.33 -5.07 12.82
CA GLY A 262 -10.59 -3.67 12.50
C GLY A 262 -9.32 -2.82 12.39
N GLY A 263 -9.44 -1.55 12.75
CA GLY A 263 -8.33 -0.58 12.71
C GLY A 263 -8.02 -0.04 11.31
N TRP A 264 -6.76 0.39 11.11
CA TRP A 264 -6.28 1.05 9.89
C TRP A 264 -5.53 0.09 8.96
N VAL A 265 -5.58 0.33 7.65
CA VAL A 265 -4.88 -0.49 6.63
C VAL A 265 -3.36 -0.51 6.78
N ASN A 266 -2.81 0.55 7.39
CA ASN A 266 -1.43 0.61 7.85
C ASN A 266 -1.32 1.61 9.02
N PRO A 267 -0.30 1.49 9.90
CA PRO A 267 -0.13 2.39 11.04
C PRO A 267 -0.01 3.87 10.62
N GLY A 268 0.65 4.13 9.50
CA GLY A 268 0.80 5.47 8.94
C GLY A 268 -0.49 6.13 8.48
N ALA A 269 -1.57 5.37 8.27
CA ALA A 269 -2.88 5.90 7.95
C ALA A 269 -3.57 6.44 9.21
N GLY A 270 -3.52 5.68 10.31
CA GLY A 270 -4.04 6.10 11.61
C GLY A 270 -3.38 7.38 12.10
N LEU A 271 -2.04 7.40 12.14
CA LEU A 271 -1.28 8.58 12.55
C LEU A 271 -1.69 9.88 11.85
N ARG A 272 -1.97 9.82 10.54
CA ARG A 272 -2.36 11.01 9.76
C ARG A 272 -3.77 11.47 10.12
N ILE A 273 -4.68 10.51 10.30
CA ILE A 273 -6.07 10.80 10.65
C ILE A 273 -6.12 11.34 12.07
N ASP A 274 -5.42 10.71 13.01
CA ASP A 274 -5.37 11.12 14.42
C ASP A 274 -4.75 12.52 14.57
N ALA A 275 -3.64 12.80 13.88
CA ALA A 275 -3.01 14.12 13.89
C ALA A 275 -3.91 15.20 13.28
N TYR A 276 -4.62 14.89 12.18
CA TYR A 276 -5.60 15.82 11.60
C TYR A 276 -6.78 16.04 12.56
N SER A 277 -7.37 14.99 13.11
CA SER A 277 -8.51 15.05 14.03
C SER A 277 -8.17 15.82 15.31
N GLY A 278 -6.98 15.59 15.87
CA GLY A 278 -6.48 16.35 17.03
C GLY A 278 -6.35 17.83 16.70
N LYS A 279 -5.73 18.17 15.56
CA LYS A 279 -5.58 19.57 15.13
C LYS A 279 -6.92 20.23 14.79
N PHE A 280 -7.87 19.46 14.26
CA PHE A 280 -9.22 19.91 13.97
C PHE A 280 -9.92 20.36 15.26
N LYS A 281 -9.84 19.56 16.32
CA LYS A 281 -10.40 19.87 17.63
C LYS A 281 -9.73 21.05 18.31
N GLU A 282 -8.42 21.20 18.15
CA GLU A 282 -7.72 22.39 18.63
C GLU A 282 -8.18 23.66 17.91
N CYS A 283 -8.54 23.58 16.63
CA CYS A 283 -9.03 24.73 15.86
C CYS A 283 -10.52 25.05 16.08
N ASN A 284 -11.35 24.04 16.30
CA ASN A 284 -12.82 24.18 16.30
C ASN A 284 -13.48 23.87 17.67
N GLY A 285 -12.69 23.50 18.68
CA GLY A 285 -13.16 23.10 20.01
C GLY A 285 -13.07 21.59 20.26
N PRO A 286 -12.91 21.16 21.53
CA PRO A 286 -12.65 19.76 21.90
C PRO A 286 -13.76 18.78 21.49
N ASP A 287 -15.00 19.25 21.48
CA ASP A 287 -16.20 18.47 21.14
C ASP A 287 -16.53 18.50 19.64
N SER A 288 -15.76 19.24 18.85
CA SER A 288 -15.98 19.29 17.39
C SER A 288 -15.68 17.93 16.74
N ASP A 289 -16.53 17.55 15.80
CA ASP A 289 -16.37 16.31 15.04
C ASP A 289 -15.75 16.61 13.67
N PRO A 290 -14.53 16.13 13.35
CA PRO A 290 -13.95 16.26 12.02
C PRO A 290 -14.75 15.55 10.93
N ALA A 291 -15.61 14.59 11.29
CA ALA A 291 -16.52 13.93 10.35
C ALA A 291 -17.74 14.75 9.97
N SER A 292 -17.95 15.93 10.58
CA SER A 292 -19.08 16.82 10.25
C SER A 292 -18.90 17.60 8.94
N GLN A 293 -17.68 17.72 8.42
CA GLN A 293 -17.40 18.53 7.23
C GLN A 293 -16.35 17.90 6.30
N ASP A 294 -16.22 18.49 5.11
CA ASP A 294 -15.14 18.18 4.19
C ASP A 294 -13.76 18.46 4.79
N ILE A 295 -12.72 17.90 4.16
CA ILE A 295 -11.34 18.12 4.60
C ILE A 295 -11.01 19.62 4.56
N ASP A 296 -10.75 20.17 5.74
CA ASP A 296 -10.27 21.53 5.94
C ASP A 296 -8.78 21.62 5.58
N VAL A 297 -8.50 22.43 4.57
CA VAL A 297 -7.15 22.67 4.06
C VAL A 297 -6.23 23.33 5.10
N THR A 298 -6.76 24.23 5.91
CA THR A 298 -6.04 24.95 6.96
C THR A 298 -5.62 23.98 8.06
N VAL A 299 -6.53 23.10 8.49
CA VAL A 299 -6.22 22.05 9.48
C VAL A 299 -5.17 21.08 8.92
N SER A 300 -5.27 20.71 7.64
CA SER A 300 -4.27 19.86 6.96
C SER A 300 -2.89 20.52 6.88
N LEU A 301 -2.82 21.83 6.65
CA LEU A 301 -1.57 22.59 6.66
C LEU A 301 -0.99 22.69 8.08
N LYS A 302 -1.82 22.96 9.10
CA LYS A 302 -1.38 23.07 10.50
C LYS A 302 -0.89 21.73 11.06
N SER A 303 -1.58 20.63 10.81
CA SER A 303 -1.15 19.27 11.24
C SER A 303 0.05 18.74 10.44
N GLY A 304 0.32 19.34 9.27
CA GLY A 304 1.22 18.80 8.26
C GLY A 304 2.53 19.53 8.05
N GLN A 305 2.81 20.59 8.82
CA GLN A 305 3.87 21.56 8.57
C GLN A 305 3.80 22.20 7.16
N GLY A 306 2.58 22.44 6.68
CA GLY A 306 2.30 22.87 5.31
C GLY A 306 2.51 21.78 4.25
N LYS A 307 2.86 22.20 3.03
CA LYS A 307 3.12 21.30 1.89
C LYS A 307 4.56 20.78 1.87
N LYS A 308 4.84 19.68 2.58
CA LYS A 308 6.16 19.01 2.48
C LYS A 308 6.31 18.32 1.13
N ARG A 309 7.38 18.65 0.39
CA ARG A 309 7.64 18.16 -0.99
C ARG A 309 6.44 18.38 -1.93
N GLY A 310 5.78 19.53 -1.78
CA GLY A 310 4.62 19.93 -2.58
C GLY A 310 3.30 19.23 -2.22
N ARG A 311 3.25 18.42 -1.15
CA ARG A 311 2.07 17.64 -0.79
C ARG A 311 1.45 18.02 0.55
N LEU A 312 0.14 18.14 0.56
CA LEU A 312 -0.65 18.25 1.79
C LEU A 312 -0.50 16.97 2.63
N TYR A 313 -0.69 17.10 3.95
CA TYR A 313 -0.59 15.95 4.85
C TYR A 313 -1.84 15.07 4.76
N VAL A 314 -3.02 15.71 4.71
CA VAL A 314 -4.33 15.12 4.46
C VAL A 314 -5.01 15.83 3.28
N GLY A 315 -5.76 15.10 2.44
CA GLY A 315 -6.49 15.69 1.30
C GLY A 315 -5.64 16.06 0.07
N ASP A 316 -4.37 15.63 -0.02
CA ASP A 316 -3.51 15.92 -1.17
C ASP A 316 -4.15 15.51 -2.51
N GLY A 317 -4.19 16.44 -3.47
CA GLY A 317 -4.82 16.26 -4.77
C GLY A 317 -6.35 16.32 -4.79
N SER A 318 -7.01 16.34 -3.63
CA SER A 318 -8.48 16.36 -3.49
C SER A 318 -9.03 17.76 -3.23
N ILE A 319 -8.18 18.72 -2.86
CA ILE A 319 -8.56 20.13 -2.63
C ILE A 319 -8.17 20.94 -3.87
N ARG A 320 -8.97 21.94 -4.27
CA ARG A 320 -8.66 22.77 -5.44
C ARG A 320 -7.43 23.63 -5.17
N LYS A 321 -6.65 23.92 -6.21
CA LYS A 321 -5.38 24.65 -6.08
C LYS A 321 -5.57 26.05 -5.48
N LYS A 322 -6.62 26.75 -5.91
CA LYS A 322 -6.97 28.12 -5.48
C LYS A 322 -7.41 28.20 -4.01
N ASP A 323 -7.97 27.12 -3.48
CA ASP A 323 -8.43 27.08 -2.08
C ASP A 323 -7.28 26.78 -1.10
N ILE A 324 -6.07 26.46 -1.59
CA ILE A 324 -4.96 26.12 -0.69
C ILE A 324 -4.13 27.37 -0.38
N PRO A 325 -4.23 27.93 0.85
CA PRO A 325 -3.47 29.12 1.21
C PRO A 325 -1.96 28.83 1.26
N LYS A 326 -1.14 29.88 1.07
CA LYS A 326 0.30 29.75 1.25
C LYS A 326 0.61 29.60 2.74
N LEU A 327 1.67 28.84 3.04
CA LEU A 327 2.09 28.62 4.43
C LEU A 327 2.55 29.93 5.10
N ALA A 328 3.12 30.87 4.34
CA ALA A 328 3.53 32.18 4.86
C ALA A 328 2.32 32.99 5.33
N ASP A 329 1.28 33.07 4.50
CA ASP A 329 0.04 33.78 4.82
C ASP A 329 -0.62 33.18 6.06
N LEU A 330 -0.70 31.84 6.12
CA LEU A 330 -1.24 31.13 7.28
C LEU A 330 -0.46 31.43 8.58
N ARG A 331 0.88 31.56 8.50
CA ARG A 331 1.72 31.92 9.66
C ARG A 331 1.47 33.35 10.09
N ALA A 332 1.34 34.27 9.14
CA ALA A 332 1.08 35.68 9.43
C ALA A 332 -0.27 35.90 10.14
N THR A 333 -1.28 35.09 9.81
CA THR A 333 -2.62 35.18 10.41
C THR A 333 -2.78 34.35 11.69
N THR A 334 -1.80 33.51 12.04
CA THR A 334 -1.87 32.70 13.26
C THR A 334 -1.35 33.52 14.44
N SER A 335 -2.24 33.84 15.39
CA SER A 335 -1.86 34.52 16.64
C SER A 335 -1.02 33.61 17.55
N SER A 336 -0.26 34.21 18.47
CA SER A 336 0.53 33.46 19.46
C SER A 336 -0.32 32.59 20.40
N SER A 337 -1.59 32.93 20.58
CA SER A 337 -2.61 32.16 21.31
C SER A 337 -3.36 31.13 20.45
N GLY A 338 -3.14 31.14 19.13
CA GLY A 338 -3.84 30.27 18.19
C GLY A 338 -3.20 28.90 18.04
N PRO A 339 -3.90 27.92 17.43
CA PRO A 339 -3.39 26.59 17.22
C PRO A 339 -2.08 26.56 16.44
N ALA A 340 -1.05 25.95 17.03
CA ALA A 340 0.30 25.95 16.45
C ALA A 340 0.40 25.05 15.20
N ILE A 341 1.29 25.43 14.28
CA ILE A 341 1.65 24.59 13.14
C ILE A 341 2.61 23.49 13.61
N GLU A 342 2.14 22.26 13.57
CA GLU A 342 2.88 21.10 14.05
C GLU A 342 3.90 20.59 13.03
N ARG A 343 4.96 19.99 13.56
CA ARG A 343 5.86 19.19 12.74
C ARG A 343 5.13 17.92 12.31
N ARG A 344 5.26 17.62 11.02
CA ARG A 344 4.67 16.41 10.43
C ARG A 344 5.19 15.17 11.18
N PRO A 345 4.32 14.34 11.77
CA PRO A 345 4.72 13.04 12.30
C PRO A 345 5.33 12.20 11.19
N GLU A 346 6.52 11.63 11.41
CA GLU A 346 7.23 10.79 10.45
C GLU A 346 6.75 9.33 10.56
N PRO A 347 5.91 8.83 9.62
CA PRO A 347 5.32 7.51 9.76
C PRO A 347 6.38 6.40 9.72
N GLY A 348 7.47 6.61 8.99
CA GLY A 348 8.60 5.67 8.93
C GLY A 348 9.25 5.46 10.30
N LEU A 349 9.49 6.54 11.03
CA LEU A 349 10.08 6.51 12.37
C LEU A 349 9.12 5.82 13.36
N HIS A 350 7.84 6.19 13.31
CA HIS A 350 6.83 5.60 14.19
C HIS A 350 6.65 4.09 13.93
N MET A 351 6.64 3.65 12.68
CA MET A 351 6.56 2.22 12.36
C MET A 351 7.81 1.46 12.78
N MET A 352 9.00 2.06 12.68
CA MET A 352 10.23 1.46 13.24
C MET A 352 10.12 1.29 14.75
N HIS A 353 9.66 2.31 15.49
CA HIS A 353 9.43 2.20 16.94
C HIS A 353 8.41 1.10 17.27
N GLN A 354 7.28 1.02 16.56
CA GLN A 354 6.31 -0.06 16.75
C GLN A 354 6.90 -1.44 16.44
N PHE A 355 7.76 -1.54 15.43
CA PHE A 355 8.43 -2.79 15.08
C PHE A 355 9.41 -3.22 16.18
N HIS A 356 10.23 -2.29 16.69
CA HIS A 356 11.13 -2.54 17.81
C HIS A 356 10.36 -2.97 19.07
N ALA A 357 9.28 -2.27 19.43
CA ALA A 357 8.44 -2.63 20.57
C ALA A 357 7.85 -4.04 20.46
N ARG A 358 7.36 -4.45 19.28
CA ARG A 358 6.88 -5.84 19.06
C ARG A 358 7.98 -6.88 19.15
N LEU A 359 9.19 -6.57 18.70
CA LEU A 359 10.33 -7.48 18.83
C LEU A 359 10.73 -7.66 20.29
N GLU A 360 10.74 -6.59 21.06
CA GLU A 360 10.99 -6.61 22.50
C GLU A 360 9.92 -7.44 23.23
N GLU A 361 8.64 -7.21 22.94
CA GLU A 361 7.53 -7.99 23.51
C GLU A 361 7.64 -9.48 23.19
N LYS A 362 7.90 -9.84 21.93
CA LYS A 362 8.16 -11.25 21.54
C LYS A 362 9.39 -11.83 22.24
N SER A 363 10.42 -11.03 22.47
CA SER A 363 11.60 -11.46 23.22
C SER A 363 11.26 -11.75 24.68
N ARG A 364 10.47 -10.88 25.32
CA ARG A 364 9.99 -11.05 26.69
C ARG A 364 9.13 -12.31 26.83
N LEU A 365 8.17 -12.53 25.93
CA LEU A 365 7.33 -13.72 25.94
C LEU A 365 8.15 -15.01 25.81
N ARG A 366 9.16 -15.04 24.93
CA ARG A 366 10.07 -16.19 24.81
C ARG A 366 10.91 -16.44 26.06
N GLN A 367 11.38 -15.37 26.71
CA GLN A 367 12.10 -15.48 27.98
C GLN A 367 11.20 -16.03 29.09
N GLU A 368 9.96 -15.56 29.17
CA GLU A 368 8.97 -16.03 30.14
C GLU A 368 8.58 -17.50 29.90
N GLU A 369 8.36 -17.88 28.64
CA GLU A 369 8.11 -19.28 28.26
C GLU A 369 9.29 -20.19 28.63
N THR A 370 10.51 -19.73 28.41
CA THR A 370 11.73 -20.45 28.81
C THR A 370 11.83 -20.59 30.33
N ARG A 371 11.46 -19.54 31.07
CA ARG A 371 11.45 -19.56 32.54
C ARG A 371 10.43 -20.56 33.08
N LEU A 372 9.21 -20.54 32.57
CA LEU A 372 8.15 -21.48 32.97
C LEU A 372 8.53 -22.94 32.65
N ARG A 373 9.21 -23.18 31.52
CA ARG A 373 9.69 -24.51 31.16
C ARG A 373 10.77 -25.03 32.10
N LEU A 374 11.71 -24.18 32.51
CA LEU A 374 12.74 -24.53 33.49
C LEU A 374 12.13 -24.80 34.88
N GLU A 375 11.16 -24.00 35.30
CA GLU A 375 10.44 -24.20 36.56
C GLU A 375 9.64 -25.51 36.58
N ALA A 376 8.96 -25.83 35.48
CA ALA A 376 8.27 -27.11 35.33
C ALA A 376 9.22 -28.32 35.37
N GLN A 377 10.40 -28.21 34.75
CA GLN A 377 11.43 -29.26 34.84
C GLN A 377 11.97 -29.42 36.26
N ALA A 378 12.25 -28.32 36.96
CA ALA A 378 12.72 -28.36 38.35
C ALA A 378 11.68 -29.00 39.28
N ASN A 379 10.39 -28.66 39.13
CA ASN A 379 9.30 -29.26 39.90
C ASN A 379 9.14 -30.76 39.61
N ALA A 380 9.29 -31.18 38.34
CA ALA A 380 9.25 -32.60 37.98
C ALA A 380 10.42 -33.39 38.61
N LEU A 381 11.63 -32.82 38.61
CA LEU A 381 12.79 -33.42 39.30
C LEU A 381 12.55 -33.54 40.80
N LEU A 382 11.99 -32.50 41.44
CA LEU A 382 11.68 -32.52 42.86
C LEU A 382 10.62 -33.59 43.19
N GLN A 383 9.58 -33.72 42.37
CA GLN A 383 8.58 -34.79 42.52
C GLN A 383 9.21 -36.18 42.35
N GLN A 384 10.12 -36.35 41.40
CA GLN A 384 10.83 -37.61 41.19
C GLN A 384 11.72 -37.94 42.39
N GLU A 385 12.42 -36.96 42.97
CA GLU A 385 13.23 -37.13 44.17
C GLU A 385 12.37 -37.50 45.38
N GLN A 386 11.23 -36.83 45.58
CA GLN A 386 10.27 -37.16 46.64
C GLN A 386 9.71 -38.58 46.48
N ALA A 387 9.36 -38.99 45.26
CA ALA A 387 8.89 -40.33 44.96
C ALA A 387 9.96 -41.40 45.24
N MET A 388 11.22 -41.15 44.87
CA MET A 388 12.35 -42.04 45.19
C MET A 388 12.56 -42.18 46.70
N LYS A 389 12.53 -41.06 47.45
CA LYS A 389 12.65 -41.10 48.93
C LYS A 389 11.50 -41.90 49.56
N MET A 390 10.27 -41.73 49.06
CA MET A 390 9.12 -42.50 49.55
C MET A 390 9.25 -44.00 49.25
N GLN A 391 9.71 -44.37 48.05
CA GLN A 391 10.00 -45.77 47.72
C GLN A 391 11.09 -46.36 48.62
N GLN A 392 12.16 -45.61 48.89
CA GLN A 392 13.23 -46.04 49.78
C GLN A 392 12.73 -46.25 51.21
N ALA A 393 11.86 -45.36 51.72
CA ALA A 393 11.25 -45.51 53.04
C ALA A 393 10.33 -46.74 53.12
N LEU A 394 9.53 -47.01 52.08
CA LEU A 394 8.70 -48.22 51.99
C LEU A 394 9.55 -49.49 51.97
N PHE A 395 10.65 -49.48 51.24
CA PHE A 395 11.59 -50.61 51.20
C PHE A 395 12.21 -50.87 52.58
N GLN A 396 12.68 -49.82 53.26
CA GLN A 396 13.21 -49.93 54.63
C GLN A 396 12.16 -50.46 55.62
N GLN A 397 10.90 -50.04 55.48
CA GLN A 397 9.80 -50.54 56.31
C GLN A 397 9.53 -52.03 56.07
N GLN A 398 9.55 -52.48 54.81
CA GLN A 398 9.42 -53.91 54.47
C GLN A 398 10.58 -54.72 55.06
N GLU A 399 11.82 -54.27 54.90
CA GLU A 399 12.99 -54.94 55.51
C GLU A 399 12.86 -55.05 57.03
N PHE A 400 12.38 -53.99 57.69
CA PHE A 400 12.16 -54.00 59.13
C PHE A 400 11.07 -55.00 59.53
N MET A 401 9.95 -55.07 58.80
CA MET A 401 8.89 -56.06 59.05
C MET A 401 9.37 -57.49 58.84
N VAL A 402 10.17 -57.75 57.80
CA VAL A 402 10.75 -59.08 57.55
C VAL A 402 11.71 -59.48 58.69
N LYS A 403 12.56 -58.56 59.16
CA LYS A 403 13.44 -58.81 60.31
C LYS A 403 12.66 -59.07 61.61
N GLN A 404 11.54 -58.37 61.84
CA GLN A 404 10.66 -58.65 62.99
C GLN A 404 10.01 -60.03 62.92
N GLN A 405 9.63 -60.51 61.73
CA GLN A 405 9.02 -61.83 61.54
C GLN A 405 10.05 -62.97 61.65
N ALA A 406 11.32 -62.72 61.28
CA ALA A 406 12.40 -63.69 61.41
C ALA A 406 12.84 -63.92 62.88
N ALA A 407 12.77 -62.89 63.74
CA ALA A 407 13.18 -62.98 65.15
C ALA A 407 12.45 -64.07 65.98
N PRO A 408 11.10 -64.22 65.92
CA PRO A 408 10.42 -65.31 66.61
C PRO A 408 10.65 -66.66 65.92
N GLN A 409 10.93 -66.72 64.62
CA GLN A 409 11.25 -67.97 63.92
C GLN A 409 12.63 -68.51 64.29
N GLU A 410 13.64 -67.66 64.44
CA GLU A 410 14.94 -68.07 64.99
C GLU A 410 14.84 -68.50 66.45
N MET A 411 14.02 -67.83 67.27
CA MET A 411 13.76 -68.27 68.64
C MET A 411 13.01 -69.61 68.68
N PHE A 412 11.98 -69.81 67.84
CA PHE A 412 11.25 -71.08 67.76
C PHE A 412 12.10 -72.22 67.18
N ALA A 413 12.97 -71.94 66.20
CA ALA A 413 13.91 -72.93 65.67
C ALA A 413 14.90 -73.38 66.74
N ARG A 414 15.44 -72.45 67.55
CA ARG A 414 16.29 -72.77 68.71
C ARG A 414 15.54 -73.54 69.80
N PHE A 415 14.25 -73.25 70.01
CA PHE A 415 13.41 -73.96 70.98
C PHE A 415 13.08 -75.39 70.52
N ASN A 416 12.76 -75.59 69.24
CA ASN A 416 12.42 -76.90 68.68
C ASN A 416 13.63 -77.85 68.56
N THR A 417 14.83 -77.33 68.30
CA THR A 417 16.06 -78.16 68.35
C THR A 417 16.38 -78.62 69.77
N ASN A 418 16.05 -77.83 70.79
CA ASN A 418 16.29 -78.24 72.18
C ASN A 418 15.27 -79.26 72.71
N MET A 419 14.05 -79.32 72.16
CA MET A 419 13.06 -80.32 72.57
C MET A 419 13.24 -81.71 71.93
N HIS A 420 13.92 -81.83 70.79
CA HIS A 420 14.18 -83.14 70.17
C HIS A 420 15.37 -83.91 70.77
N CYS A 421 16.04 -83.35 71.80
CA CYS A 421 17.15 -83.99 72.51
C CYS A 421 16.78 -84.47 73.93
N SER A 422 15.49 -84.60 74.27
CA SER A 422 15.07 -85.15 75.56
C SER A 422 13.84 -86.06 75.43
N THR A 423 14.06 -87.23 74.85
CA THR A 423 13.61 -88.53 75.37
C THR A 423 14.62 -89.59 74.95
#